data_AF-A0A9E2YB98-F1
#
_entry.id   AF-A0A9E2YB98-F1
#
_cell.length_a   1.000
_cell.length_b   1.000
_cell.length_c   1.000
_cell.angle_alpha   90.00
_cell.angle_beta   90.00
_cell.angle_gamma   90.00
#
_symmetry.space_group_name_H-M   'P 1'
#
loop_
_entity.id
_entity.type
_entity.pdbx_description
1 polymer ?
#
loop_
_entity_poly.entity_id
_entity_poly.type
_entity_poly.pdbx_seq_one_letter_code
_entity_poly.pdbx_strand_id
1 'polypeptide(L)'
;PQTSTPIESADPNELVWFYPGSWFGLDKPVPTVQLKWLRRAQQDFEYLYLARQRGDSINSLLMARLMSKPVELAPNQLPDPCYGLMCGTANPSAWTEATDLLAERILIREPAQSADPMSISARQQRENELNLRTLRWIEPQEHPVIMARQAEWLYVAPSGDTGPASADLRVGVDIYNASDRTPDENGLQWADGPVGWHWRPQPIPIPQLATYHVRQFEITAHVEPSEINNIDHRPQKLIFTDGFTHNHTTVQMVLPVSISERREGHLHIDGSLEDWSADDAIQSGPLVRMFNRPALQTQSLQGATTPSSIFTGWPDENFYIAFKVSGISTPGEVHAAQNWVDYEFRRAWGEDVCQVVIQPVYADGSAGPVTNVAVKPNGSSWVERELDKHLFADPWQSVEGAHVRYKGTTDGGDWRGEIAVPWKAINTENRKDRPVMLRFNFTQHKTATGESASWAGPIDFGRDDAFMGLLFLREANNPGMAGGN
;
A
#
# COMPACT_ATOMS: atom_id res chain seq x y z
N PRO A 1 21.45 6.75 -22.93
CA PRO A 1 22.09 7.18 -21.69
C PRO A 1 23.13 8.27 -21.96
N GLN A 2 22.93 9.43 -21.36
CA GLN A 2 23.89 10.54 -21.41
C GLN A 2 25.24 10.18 -20.77
N THR A 3 25.26 9.16 -19.91
CA THR A 3 26.46 8.60 -19.28
C THR A 3 26.77 7.21 -19.83
N SER A 4 28.05 6.86 -19.92
CA SER A 4 28.52 5.52 -20.28
C SER A 4 29.21 4.82 -19.10
N THR A 5 29.20 5.46 -17.94
CA THR A 5 29.81 5.03 -16.67
C THR A 5 28.82 4.15 -15.90
N PRO A 6 29.22 2.94 -15.46
CA PRO A 6 28.34 2.06 -14.66
C PRO A 6 28.05 2.57 -13.24
N ILE A 7 28.74 3.64 -12.82
CA ILE A 7 28.75 4.18 -11.46
C ILE A 7 27.75 5.33 -11.32
N GLU A 8 27.31 5.93 -12.44
CA GLU A 8 26.28 6.96 -12.45
C GLU A 8 24.95 6.30 -12.80
N SER A 9 23.95 6.46 -11.92
CA SER A 9 22.59 6.00 -12.17
C SER A 9 22.09 6.61 -13.49
N ALA A 10 21.52 5.79 -14.36
CA ALA A 10 20.83 6.31 -15.54
C ALA A 10 19.67 7.20 -15.08
N ASP A 11 19.48 8.35 -15.73
CA ASP A 11 18.31 9.19 -15.47
C ASP A 11 17.04 8.39 -15.84
N PRO A 12 16.14 8.10 -14.88
CA PRO A 12 14.94 7.31 -15.14
C PRO A 12 13.98 8.00 -16.13
N ASN A 13 14.14 9.32 -16.35
CA ASN A 13 13.38 10.08 -17.33
C ASN A 13 13.97 10.02 -18.74
N GLU A 14 15.18 9.50 -18.90
CA GLU A 14 15.79 9.32 -20.22
C GLU A 14 15.24 8.04 -20.88
N LEU A 15 14.60 8.20 -22.03
CA LEU A 15 14.15 7.08 -22.85
C LEU A 15 15.35 6.40 -23.51
N VAL A 16 15.85 5.35 -22.86
CA VAL A 16 16.99 4.57 -23.34
C VAL A 16 16.49 3.27 -23.96
N TRP A 17 16.74 3.07 -25.27
CA TRP A 17 16.38 1.82 -25.97
C TRP A 17 17.41 0.71 -25.79
N PHE A 18 18.67 1.09 -25.55
CA PHE A 18 19.79 0.18 -25.34
C PHE A 18 20.73 0.70 -24.26
N TYR A 19 21.11 -0.18 -23.34
CA TYR A 19 22.24 0.07 -22.44
C TYR A 19 23.56 -0.27 -23.14
N PRO A 20 24.67 0.42 -22.78
CA PRO A 20 25.99 0.02 -23.21
C PRO A 20 26.27 -1.42 -22.78
N GLY A 21 26.71 -2.27 -23.70
CA GLY A 21 27.05 -3.67 -23.39
C GLY A 21 28.13 -3.79 -22.31
N SER A 22 29.06 -2.83 -22.28
CA SER A 22 30.17 -2.77 -21.33
C SER A 22 29.72 -2.75 -19.87
N TRP A 23 28.53 -2.25 -19.56
CA TRP A 23 27.96 -2.28 -18.20
C TRP A 23 27.72 -3.71 -17.70
N PHE A 24 27.56 -4.65 -18.62
CA PHE A 24 27.27 -6.06 -18.34
C PHE A 24 28.38 -7.00 -18.83
N GLY A 25 29.55 -6.46 -19.17
CA GLY A 25 30.66 -7.24 -19.72
C GLY A 25 30.42 -7.80 -21.13
N LEU A 26 29.59 -7.13 -21.93
CA LEU A 26 29.25 -7.54 -23.31
C LEU A 26 29.78 -6.52 -24.33
N ASP A 27 30.24 -7.00 -25.49
CA ASP A 27 30.71 -6.13 -26.58
C ASP A 27 29.57 -5.48 -27.40
N LYS A 28 28.31 -5.79 -27.08
CA LYS A 28 27.13 -5.37 -27.83
C LYS A 28 26.10 -4.69 -26.93
N PRO A 29 25.36 -3.69 -27.45
CA PRO A 29 24.30 -3.02 -26.69
C PRO A 29 23.25 -4.03 -26.21
N VAL A 30 22.77 -3.83 -24.99
CA VAL A 30 21.74 -4.67 -24.36
C VAL A 30 20.40 -3.95 -24.49
N PRO A 31 19.35 -4.59 -25.05
CA PRO A 31 18.04 -3.96 -25.16
C PRO A 31 17.45 -3.69 -23.77
N THR A 32 16.92 -2.48 -23.58
CA THR A 32 16.29 -2.11 -22.32
C THR A 32 14.98 -2.84 -22.09
N VAL A 33 14.52 -2.83 -20.85
CA VAL A 33 13.21 -3.36 -20.46
C VAL A 33 12.09 -2.65 -21.26
N GLN A 34 12.21 -1.33 -21.43
CA GLN A 34 11.27 -0.53 -22.22
C GLN A 34 11.17 -1.01 -23.68
N LEU A 35 12.30 -1.28 -24.35
CA LEU A 35 12.29 -1.80 -25.73
C LEU A 35 11.66 -3.19 -25.82
N LYS A 36 11.91 -4.05 -24.83
CA LYS A 36 11.30 -5.39 -24.76
C LYS A 36 9.78 -5.29 -24.60
N TRP A 37 9.30 -4.39 -23.74
CA TRP A 37 7.86 -4.13 -23.58
C TRP A 37 7.23 -3.59 -24.86
N LEU A 38 7.88 -2.65 -25.55
CA LEU A 38 7.37 -2.11 -26.81
C LEU A 38 7.24 -3.19 -27.90
N ARG A 39 8.24 -4.05 -28.05
CA ARG A 39 8.18 -5.18 -29.00
C ARG A 39 7.06 -6.14 -28.66
N ARG A 40 6.84 -6.42 -27.37
CA ARG A 40 5.74 -7.28 -26.95
C ARG A 40 4.39 -6.63 -27.27
N ALA A 41 4.22 -5.34 -26.97
CA ALA A 41 3.01 -4.60 -27.29
C ALA A 41 2.70 -4.58 -28.80
N GLN A 42 3.74 -4.45 -29.65
CA GLN A 42 3.57 -4.57 -31.10
C GLN A 42 3.06 -5.95 -31.50
N GLN A 43 3.65 -7.03 -30.96
CA GLN A 43 3.21 -8.39 -31.23
C GLN A 43 1.75 -8.59 -30.81
N ASP A 44 1.37 -8.16 -29.59
CA ASP A 44 0.00 -8.27 -29.10
C ASP A 44 -0.99 -7.49 -30.01
N PHE A 45 -0.61 -6.31 -30.49
CA PHE A 45 -1.40 -5.55 -31.46
C PHE A 45 -1.59 -6.30 -32.80
N GLU A 46 -0.53 -6.94 -33.32
CA GLU A 46 -0.61 -7.74 -34.55
C GLU A 46 -1.58 -8.93 -34.40
N TYR A 47 -1.59 -9.61 -33.25
CA TYR A 47 -2.58 -10.66 -32.97
C TYR A 47 -4.01 -10.12 -32.97
N LEU A 48 -4.27 -9.00 -32.29
CA LEU A 48 -5.60 -8.37 -32.26
C LEU A 48 -6.05 -7.93 -33.66
N TYR A 49 -5.13 -7.38 -34.45
CA TYR A 49 -5.40 -6.98 -35.82
C TYR A 49 -5.74 -8.19 -36.71
N LEU A 50 -4.98 -9.28 -36.61
CA LEU A 50 -5.26 -10.52 -37.32
C LEU A 50 -6.60 -11.14 -36.90
N ALA A 51 -6.91 -11.20 -35.60
CA ALA A 51 -8.19 -11.70 -35.10
C ALA A 51 -9.38 -10.90 -35.67
N ARG A 52 -9.25 -9.57 -35.74
CA ARG A 52 -10.22 -8.70 -36.40
C ARG A 52 -10.39 -9.04 -37.89
N GLN A 53 -9.30 -9.23 -38.63
CA GLN A 53 -9.36 -9.63 -40.04
C GLN A 53 -10.03 -11.01 -40.24
N ARG A 54 -9.90 -11.91 -39.27
CA ARG A 54 -10.57 -13.21 -39.24
C ARG A 54 -12.01 -13.17 -38.75
N GLY A 55 -12.53 -11.99 -38.40
CA GLY A 55 -13.91 -11.83 -37.93
C GLY A 55 -14.13 -12.33 -36.50
N ASP A 56 -13.09 -12.43 -35.69
CA ASP A 56 -13.19 -12.71 -34.24
C ASP A 56 -12.95 -11.45 -33.40
N SER A 57 -13.51 -10.33 -33.85
CA SER A 57 -13.35 -9.02 -33.23
C SER A 57 -13.93 -8.93 -31.82
N ILE A 58 -15.00 -9.68 -31.54
CA ILE A 58 -15.70 -9.62 -30.24
C ILE A 58 -14.83 -10.24 -29.14
N ASN A 59 -14.38 -11.48 -29.32
CA ASN A 59 -13.59 -12.16 -28.30
C ASN A 59 -12.21 -11.54 -28.14
N SER A 60 -11.57 -11.12 -29.25
CA SER A 60 -10.29 -10.41 -29.19
C SER A 60 -10.38 -9.08 -28.45
N LEU A 61 -11.44 -8.29 -28.67
CA LEU A 61 -11.66 -7.05 -27.94
C LEU A 61 -11.95 -7.29 -26.45
N LEU A 62 -12.78 -8.29 -26.14
CA LEU A 62 -13.07 -8.70 -24.76
C LEU A 62 -11.79 -9.12 -24.02
N MET A 63 -10.95 -9.95 -24.65
CA MET A 63 -9.66 -10.33 -24.10
C MET A 63 -8.77 -9.09 -23.88
N ALA A 64 -8.60 -8.25 -24.90
CA ALA A 64 -7.78 -7.04 -24.80
C ALA A 64 -8.22 -6.13 -23.63
N ARG A 65 -9.54 -5.99 -23.42
CA ARG A 65 -10.12 -5.22 -22.32
C ARG A 65 -9.85 -5.86 -20.96
N LEU A 66 -10.09 -7.15 -20.79
CA LEU A 66 -9.82 -7.85 -19.53
C LEU A 66 -8.32 -7.95 -19.21
N MET A 67 -7.45 -7.82 -20.21
CA MET A 67 -6.00 -7.76 -20.03
C MET A 67 -5.50 -6.37 -19.67
N SER A 68 -6.08 -5.32 -20.26
CA SER A 68 -5.69 -3.93 -20.02
C SER A 68 -6.40 -3.30 -18.81
N LYS A 69 -7.61 -3.75 -18.48
CA LYS A 69 -8.48 -3.31 -17.39
C LYS A 69 -8.37 -1.79 -17.17
N PRO A 70 -8.73 -0.97 -18.16
CA PRO A 70 -8.54 0.47 -18.05
C PRO A 70 -9.36 1.01 -16.87
N VAL A 71 -8.82 1.96 -16.13
CA VAL A 71 -9.63 2.75 -15.19
C VAL A 71 -10.08 4.01 -15.90
N GLU A 72 -11.39 4.17 -16.04
CA GLU A 72 -12.03 5.36 -16.57
C GLU A 72 -12.18 6.39 -15.45
N LEU A 73 -11.67 7.59 -15.72
CA LEU A 73 -11.76 8.75 -14.82
C LEU A 73 -12.96 9.61 -15.22
N ALA A 74 -13.67 10.13 -14.23
CA ALA A 74 -14.70 11.13 -14.49
C ALA A 74 -14.08 12.40 -15.09
N PRO A 75 -14.83 13.20 -15.88
CA PRO A 75 -14.34 14.48 -16.38
C PRO A 75 -13.84 15.36 -15.23
N ASN A 76 -12.61 15.87 -15.35
CA ASN A 76 -11.90 16.68 -14.33
C ASN A 76 -11.46 15.93 -13.06
N GLN A 77 -11.63 14.61 -12.98
CA GLN A 77 -11.03 13.82 -11.91
C GLN A 77 -9.52 13.74 -12.12
N LEU A 78 -8.75 14.11 -11.10
CA LEU A 78 -7.31 13.92 -11.11
C LEU A 78 -6.99 12.41 -11.04
N PRO A 79 -6.02 11.92 -11.83
CA PRO A 79 -5.62 10.53 -11.76
C PRO A 79 -5.03 10.22 -10.38
N ASP A 80 -5.63 9.28 -9.65
CA ASP A 80 -5.02 8.71 -8.45
C ASP A 80 -3.93 7.72 -8.87
N PRO A 81 -2.66 7.89 -8.44
CA PRO A 81 -1.60 6.97 -8.79
C PRO A 81 -1.85 5.52 -8.34
N CYS A 82 -2.66 5.29 -7.31
CA CYS A 82 -3.04 3.94 -6.89
C CYS A 82 -3.92 3.21 -7.91
N TYR A 83 -4.64 3.92 -8.79
CA TYR A 83 -5.44 3.27 -9.84
C TYR A 83 -4.59 2.51 -10.85
N GLY A 84 -3.32 2.90 -11.03
CA GLY A 84 -2.36 2.13 -11.82
C GLY A 84 -2.10 0.70 -11.28
N LEU A 85 -2.41 0.44 -10.00
CA LEU A 85 -2.32 -0.87 -9.37
C LEU A 85 -3.58 -1.72 -9.63
N MET A 86 -4.71 -1.10 -9.97
CA MET A 86 -5.95 -1.79 -10.33
C MET A 86 -5.99 -2.12 -11.83
N CYS A 87 -5.32 -1.30 -12.65
CA CYS A 87 -5.22 -1.49 -14.09
C CYS A 87 -4.34 -2.68 -14.51
N GLY A 88 -4.62 -3.20 -15.70
CA GLY A 88 -3.91 -4.33 -16.31
C GLY A 88 -4.12 -5.64 -15.57
N THR A 89 -3.63 -6.75 -16.11
CA THR A 89 -3.47 -7.99 -15.33
C THR A 89 -2.00 -8.23 -15.03
N ALA A 90 -1.71 -8.46 -13.74
CA ALA A 90 -0.38 -8.83 -13.28
C ALA A 90 -0.12 -10.34 -13.36
N ASN A 91 -1.12 -11.16 -13.70
CA ASN A 91 -0.96 -12.60 -13.79
C ASN A 91 -0.29 -13.00 -15.14
N PRO A 92 0.96 -13.50 -15.15
CA PRO A 92 1.64 -13.90 -16.39
C PRO A 92 0.97 -15.10 -17.08
N SER A 93 0.32 -15.99 -16.32
CA SER A 93 -0.40 -17.12 -16.92
C SER A 93 -1.62 -16.65 -17.70
N ALA A 94 -2.34 -15.64 -17.19
CA ALA A 94 -3.47 -15.04 -17.88
C ALA A 94 -3.06 -14.44 -19.24
N TRP A 95 -1.89 -13.79 -19.32
CA TRP A 95 -1.32 -13.29 -20.57
C TRP A 95 -0.99 -14.40 -21.57
N THR A 96 -0.33 -15.45 -21.11
CA THR A 96 0.00 -16.60 -21.95
C THR A 96 -1.27 -17.26 -22.48
N GLU A 97 -2.22 -17.58 -21.60
CA GLU A 97 -3.50 -18.22 -21.96
C GLU A 97 -4.33 -17.36 -22.92
N ALA A 98 -4.39 -16.04 -22.72
CA ALA A 98 -5.07 -15.12 -23.63
C ALA A 98 -4.45 -15.14 -25.02
N THR A 99 -3.11 -15.14 -25.09
CA THR A 99 -2.37 -15.18 -26.35
C THR A 99 -2.63 -16.50 -27.08
N ASP A 100 -2.60 -17.62 -26.37
CA ASP A 100 -2.86 -18.95 -26.92
C ASP A 100 -4.29 -19.07 -27.43
N LEU A 101 -5.28 -18.65 -26.65
CA LEU A 101 -6.69 -18.64 -27.06
C LEU A 101 -6.90 -17.78 -28.31
N LEU A 102 -6.27 -16.60 -28.37
CA LEU A 102 -6.37 -15.71 -29.51
C LEU A 102 -5.71 -16.31 -30.76
N ALA A 103 -4.54 -16.93 -30.62
CA ALA A 103 -3.85 -17.63 -31.70
C ALA A 103 -4.69 -18.79 -32.24
N GLU A 104 -5.22 -19.65 -31.37
CA GLU A 104 -6.09 -20.77 -31.76
C GLU A 104 -7.34 -20.29 -32.50
N ARG A 105 -7.96 -19.20 -32.03
CA ARG A 105 -9.13 -18.58 -32.67
C ARG A 105 -8.82 -18.04 -34.06
N ILE A 106 -7.66 -17.41 -34.25
CA ILE A 106 -7.20 -16.94 -35.58
C ILE A 106 -7.07 -18.13 -36.55
N LEU A 107 -6.53 -19.26 -36.08
CA LEU A 107 -6.27 -20.44 -36.90
C LEU A 107 -7.54 -21.22 -37.29
N ILE A 108 -8.64 -21.13 -36.53
CA ILE A 108 -9.94 -21.71 -36.92
C ILE A 108 -10.41 -21.18 -38.29
N ARG A 109 -10.00 -19.96 -38.65
CA ARG A 109 -10.52 -19.23 -39.82
C ARG A 109 -9.42 -18.99 -40.85
N GLU A 110 -8.67 -20.03 -41.18
CA GLU A 110 -7.61 -19.97 -42.19
C GLU A 110 -8.11 -19.45 -43.54
N PRO A 111 -7.29 -18.65 -44.25
CA PRO A 111 -7.64 -18.19 -45.57
C PRO A 111 -7.53 -19.39 -46.51
N ALA A 112 -8.56 -19.63 -47.33
CA ALA A 112 -8.63 -20.69 -48.35
C ALA A 112 -9.03 -22.11 -47.91
N GLN A 113 -9.52 -22.34 -46.68
CA GLN A 113 -10.15 -23.63 -46.35
C GLN A 113 -11.51 -23.79 -47.07
N SER A 114 -11.70 -24.92 -47.75
CA SER A 114 -12.90 -25.25 -48.52
C SER A 114 -14.11 -25.52 -47.61
N ALA A 115 -15.28 -25.09 -48.07
CA ALA A 115 -16.58 -25.22 -47.39
C ALA A 115 -17.19 -26.63 -47.51
N ASP A 116 -16.42 -27.67 -47.17
CA ASP A 116 -16.94 -29.03 -47.05
C ASP A 116 -17.85 -29.14 -45.80
N PRO A 117 -19.08 -29.69 -45.88
CA PRO A 117 -19.95 -29.92 -44.73
C PRO A 117 -19.27 -30.59 -43.52
N MET A 118 -18.34 -31.53 -43.73
CA MET A 118 -17.62 -32.16 -42.61
C MET A 118 -16.59 -31.24 -41.94
N SER A 119 -15.98 -30.31 -42.69
CA SER A 119 -15.08 -29.31 -42.12
C SER A 119 -15.85 -28.27 -41.31
N ILE A 120 -17.10 -27.96 -41.69
CA ILE A 120 -18.00 -27.05 -40.98
C ILE A 120 -18.37 -27.60 -39.59
N SER A 121 -18.74 -28.89 -39.48
CA SER A 121 -19.11 -29.46 -38.18
C SER A 121 -17.93 -29.56 -37.20
N ALA A 122 -16.75 -29.95 -37.69
CA ALA A 122 -15.54 -30.00 -36.88
C ALA A 122 -15.11 -28.60 -36.40
N ARG A 123 -15.22 -27.61 -37.29
CA ARG A 123 -14.98 -26.21 -36.96
C ARG A 123 -15.93 -25.70 -35.88
N GLN A 124 -17.23 -25.99 -36.01
CA GLN A 124 -18.21 -25.58 -35.01
C GLN A 124 -17.93 -26.19 -33.63
N GLN A 125 -17.54 -27.48 -33.59
CA GLN A 125 -17.14 -28.13 -32.34
C GLN A 125 -15.93 -27.44 -31.71
N ARG A 126 -14.92 -27.10 -32.52
CA ARG A 126 -13.73 -26.39 -32.04
C ARG A 126 -14.05 -24.97 -31.58
N GLU A 127 -14.91 -24.24 -32.30
CA GLU A 127 -15.38 -22.92 -31.88
C GLU A 127 -16.11 -23.00 -30.53
N ASN A 128 -16.97 -24.00 -30.33
CA ASN A 128 -17.66 -24.22 -29.05
C ASN A 128 -16.69 -24.53 -27.90
N GLU A 129 -15.68 -25.37 -28.14
CA GLU A 129 -14.63 -25.67 -27.16
C GLU A 129 -13.84 -24.42 -26.78
N LEU A 130 -13.42 -23.62 -27.77
CA LEU A 130 -12.72 -22.37 -27.53
C LEU A 130 -13.60 -21.36 -26.80
N ASN A 131 -14.90 -21.29 -27.09
CA ASN A 131 -15.84 -20.45 -26.35
C ASN A 131 -15.89 -20.86 -24.86
N LEU A 132 -15.99 -22.16 -24.55
CA LEU A 132 -15.98 -22.64 -23.17
C LEU A 132 -14.65 -22.34 -22.46
N ARG A 133 -13.51 -22.55 -23.14
CA ARG A 133 -12.19 -22.17 -22.59
C ARG A 133 -12.08 -20.67 -22.36
N THR A 134 -12.60 -19.86 -23.29
CA THR A 134 -12.63 -18.40 -23.17
C THR A 134 -13.47 -17.98 -21.95
N LEU A 135 -14.65 -18.57 -21.75
CA LEU A 135 -15.49 -18.28 -20.58
C LEU A 135 -14.81 -18.60 -19.25
N ARG A 136 -14.12 -19.75 -19.16
CA ARG A 136 -13.35 -20.13 -17.96
C ARG A 136 -12.18 -19.19 -17.70
N TRP A 137 -11.55 -18.69 -18.76
CA TRP A 137 -10.46 -17.72 -18.67
C TRP A 137 -10.96 -16.33 -18.24
N ILE A 138 -12.14 -15.91 -18.72
CA ILE A 138 -12.77 -14.62 -18.40
C ILE A 138 -13.13 -14.54 -16.91
N GLU A 139 -13.73 -15.58 -16.35
CA GLU A 139 -14.31 -15.58 -15.00
C GLU A 139 -13.39 -14.97 -13.92
N PRO A 140 -12.13 -15.41 -13.74
CA PRO A 140 -11.24 -14.82 -12.73
C PRO A 140 -10.79 -13.39 -13.07
N GLN A 141 -10.88 -12.96 -14.32
CA GLN A 141 -10.49 -11.61 -14.73
C GLN A 141 -11.59 -10.57 -14.49
N GLU A 142 -12.86 -11.00 -14.44
CA GLU A 142 -14.02 -10.13 -14.20
C GLU A 142 -14.24 -9.78 -12.72
N HIS A 143 -13.48 -10.38 -11.79
CA HIS A 143 -13.63 -10.07 -10.38
C HIS A 143 -13.32 -8.60 -10.07
N PRO A 144 -14.12 -7.96 -9.20
CA PRO A 144 -13.84 -6.59 -8.76
C PRO A 144 -12.54 -6.54 -7.98
N VAL A 145 -11.79 -5.45 -8.14
CA VAL A 145 -10.61 -5.17 -7.34
C VAL A 145 -11.00 -4.16 -6.27
N ILE A 146 -10.86 -4.56 -5.02
CA ILE A 146 -11.20 -3.76 -3.85
C ILE A 146 -9.91 -3.33 -3.17
N MET A 147 -9.87 -2.12 -2.63
CA MET A 147 -8.69 -1.55 -1.99
C MET A 147 -9.12 -0.67 -0.81
N ALA A 148 -8.58 -0.94 0.38
CA ALA A 148 -8.70 0.01 1.48
C ALA A 148 -7.71 1.16 1.25
N ARG A 149 -8.22 2.39 1.17
CA ARG A 149 -7.48 3.59 0.73
C ARG A 149 -7.19 4.55 1.86
N GLN A 150 -8.13 4.69 2.79
CA GLN A 150 -8.12 5.70 3.84
C GLN A 150 -8.52 5.08 5.18
N ALA A 151 -7.90 5.55 6.25
CA ALA A 151 -8.27 5.29 7.64
C ALA A 151 -8.35 6.62 8.39
N GLU A 152 -9.58 7.06 8.67
CA GLU A 152 -9.86 8.24 9.47
C GLU A 152 -10.27 7.80 10.88
N TRP A 153 -9.47 8.22 11.86
CA TRP A 153 -9.68 7.93 13.27
C TRP A 153 -10.27 9.14 13.97
N LEU A 154 -11.38 8.94 14.66
CA LEU A 154 -12.14 9.97 15.36
C LEU A 154 -12.14 9.67 16.85
N TYR A 155 -11.72 10.65 17.65
CA TYR A 155 -11.75 10.53 19.10
C TYR A 155 -13.20 10.51 19.60
N VAL A 156 -13.54 9.54 20.43
CA VAL A 156 -14.83 9.48 21.12
C VAL A 156 -14.55 9.66 22.60
N ALA A 157 -14.94 10.83 23.10
CA ALA A 157 -14.82 11.16 24.52
C ALA A 157 -15.61 10.15 25.38
N PRO A 158 -15.12 9.84 26.58
CA PRO A 158 -15.81 8.91 27.47
C PRO A 158 -17.22 9.38 27.81
N SER A 159 -18.16 8.44 27.85
CA SER A 159 -19.55 8.72 28.25
C SER A 159 -19.62 8.90 29.78
N GLY A 160 -19.42 10.14 30.24
CA GLY A 160 -19.40 10.50 31.67
C GLY A 160 -18.01 10.39 32.32
N ASP A 161 -17.93 10.64 33.63
CA ASP A 161 -16.65 10.76 34.36
C ASP A 161 -15.84 9.45 34.47
N THR A 162 -16.42 8.30 34.14
CA THR A 162 -15.81 6.98 34.36
C THR A 162 -15.77 6.08 33.13
N GLY A 163 -16.22 6.56 31.96
CA GLY A 163 -16.12 5.77 30.73
C GLY A 163 -14.66 5.68 30.25
N PRO A 164 -14.25 4.60 29.57
CA PRO A 164 -13.01 4.62 28.80
C PRO A 164 -13.18 5.55 27.59
N ALA A 165 -12.11 6.25 27.24
CA ALA A 165 -12.04 6.91 25.94
C ALA A 165 -12.03 5.83 24.84
N SER A 166 -12.62 6.12 23.69
CA SER A 166 -12.69 5.18 22.56
C SER A 166 -12.38 5.89 21.25
N ALA A 167 -12.35 5.14 20.15
CA ALA A 167 -12.20 5.73 18.82
C ALA A 167 -13.19 5.12 17.83
N ASP A 168 -13.78 5.99 17.01
CA ASP A 168 -14.47 5.56 15.80
C ASP A 168 -13.46 5.55 14.64
N LEU A 169 -13.61 4.57 13.75
CA LEU A 169 -12.86 4.45 12.52
C LEU A 169 -13.80 4.56 11.33
N ARG A 170 -13.39 5.35 10.34
CA ARG A 170 -13.96 5.33 8.99
C ARG A 170 -12.90 4.85 8.02
N VAL A 171 -13.19 3.74 7.34
CA VAL A 171 -12.33 3.20 6.29
C VAL A 171 -12.92 3.55 4.93
N GLY A 172 -12.15 4.29 4.13
CA GLY A 172 -12.44 4.51 2.73
C GLY A 172 -12.01 3.30 1.91
N VAL A 173 -12.94 2.72 1.15
CA VAL A 173 -12.75 1.52 0.34
C VAL A 173 -13.06 1.84 -1.12
N ASP A 174 -12.08 1.69 -1.97
CA ASP A 174 -12.24 1.78 -3.42
C ASP A 174 -12.66 0.42 -3.97
N ILE A 175 -13.70 0.39 -4.79
CA ILE A 175 -14.16 -0.80 -5.51
C ILE A 175 -14.09 -0.48 -7.01
N TYR A 176 -13.24 -1.24 -7.70
CA TYR A 176 -13.05 -1.17 -9.14
C TYR A 176 -13.78 -2.31 -9.83
N ASN A 177 -14.67 -1.96 -10.76
CA ASN A 177 -15.32 -2.94 -11.62
C ASN A 177 -14.52 -3.13 -12.91
N ALA A 178 -13.72 -4.19 -12.98
CA ALA A 178 -12.94 -4.56 -14.16
C ALA A 178 -13.75 -5.26 -15.26
N SER A 179 -15.05 -5.49 -15.04
CA SER A 179 -15.93 -6.27 -15.92
C SER A 179 -16.88 -5.38 -16.74
N ASP A 180 -17.25 -5.87 -17.92
CA ASP A 180 -18.36 -5.31 -18.71
C ASP A 180 -19.74 -5.58 -18.04
N ARG A 181 -19.78 -6.45 -17.02
CA ARG A 181 -20.96 -6.67 -16.18
C ARG A 181 -21.06 -5.56 -15.13
N THR A 182 -22.27 -5.11 -14.88
CA THR A 182 -22.56 -4.04 -13.92
C THR A 182 -23.56 -4.58 -12.89
N PRO A 183 -23.13 -5.46 -11.98
CA PRO A 183 -24.02 -6.08 -11.00
C PRO A 183 -24.66 -5.00 -10.12
N ASP A 184 -25.95 -5.14 -9.87
CA ASP A 184 -26.71 -4.40 -8.85
C ASP A 184 -26.77 -5.20 -7.54
N GLU A 185 -27.39 -4.64 -6.50
CA GLU A 185 -27.59 -5.29 -5.19
C GLU A 185 -26.31 -5.84 -4.53
N ASN A 186 -25.16 -5.22 -4.80
CA ASN A 186 -23.90 -5.60 -4.17
C ASN A 186 -23.91 -5.26 -2.67
N GLY A 187 -23.06 -5.92 -1.89
CA GLY A 187 -22.92 -5.68 -0.45
C GLY A 187 -21.48 -5.59 0.01
N LEU A 188 -21.18 -4.70 0.96
CA LEU A 188 -19.88 -4.62 1.62
C LEU A 188 -20.07 -4.74 3.14
N GLN A 189 -19.33 -5.63 3.78
CA GLN A 189 -19.41 -5.81 5.23
C GLN A 189 -18.07 -6.18 5.86
N TRP A 190 -17.93 -5.86 7.14
CA TRP A 190 -16.91 -6.46 7.99
C TRP A 190 -17.22 -7.94 8.22
N ALA A 191 -16.17 -8.76 8.20
CA ALA A 191 -16.29 -10.19 8.44
C ALA A 191 -15.65 -10.63 9.75
N ASP A 192 -14.50 -10.04 10.08
CA ASP A 192 -13.65 -10.48 11.18
C ASP A 192 -12.64 -9.38 11.54
N GLY A 193 -12.13 -9.42 12.77
CA GLY A 193 -11.20 -8.44 13.31
C GLY A 193 -10.68 -8.82 14.70
N PRO A 194 -9.67 -8.10 15.21
CA PRO A 194 -9.09 -8.39 16.52
C PRO A 194 -10.05 -8.00 17.67
N VAL A 195 -9.68 -8.42 18.89
CA VAL A 195 -10.43 -8.09 20.11
C VAL A 195 -10.43 -6.57 20.35
N GLY A 196 -11.50 -6.04 20.95
CA GLY A 196 -11.70 -4.60 21.14
C GLY A 196 -12.27 -3.86 19.93
N TRP A 197 -12.56 -4.55 18.83
CA TRP A 197 -13.20 -3.97 17.67
C TRP A 197 -14.69 -4.33 17.60
N HIS A 198 -15.51 -3.33 17.33
CA HIS A 198 -16.94 -3.45 17.22
C HIS A 198 -17.43 -2.80 15.93
N TRP A 199 -18.28 -3.51 15.19
CA TRP A 199 -18.88 -2.98 13.97
C TRP A 199 -20.30 -3.49 13.82
N ARG A 200 -21.09 -2.82 12.98
CA ARG A 200 -22.42 -3.32 12.64
C ARG A 200 -22.27 -4.50 11.67
N PRO A 201 -22.89 -5.66 11.94
CA PRO A 201 -22.77 -6.83 11.08
C PRO A 201 -23.61 -6.73 9.79
N GLN A 202 -24.37 -5.64 9.60
CA GLN A 202 -25.22 -5.50 8.44
C GLN A 202 -24.40 -5.02 7.23
N PRO A 203 -24.52 -5.69 6.08
CA PRO A 203 -23.87 -5.24 4.86
C PRO A 203 -24.39 -3.88 4.42
N ILE A 204 -23.46 -3.02 4.00
CA ILE A 204 -23.73 -1.76 3.35
C ILE A 204 -24.12 -2.07 1.89
N PRO A 205 -25.29 -1.60 1.42
CA PRO A 205 -25.67 -1.78 0.03
C PRO A 205 -24.74 -0.96 -0.86
N ILE A 206 -24.14 -1.62 -1.84
CA ILE A 206 -23.29 -1.00 -2.84
C ILE A 206 -24.12 -0.89 -4.13
N PRO A 207 -24.35 0.33 -4.65
CA PRO A 207 -25.11 0.52 -5.87
C PRO A 207 -24.39 -0.10 -7.06
N GLN A 208 -25.09 -0.12 -8.20
CA GLN A 208 -24.50 -0.58 -9.45
C GLN A 208 -23.15 0.10 -9.73
N LEU A 209 -22.15 -0.73 -10.02
CA LEU A 209 -20.79 -0.29 -10.34
C LEU A 209 -20.65 -0.19 -11.85
N ALA A 210 -20.38 1.01 -12.36
CA ALA A 210 -20.12 1.20 -13.78
C ALA A 210 -18.83 0.48 -14.20
N THR A 211 -18.85 -0.11 -15.38
CA THR A 211 -17.69 -0.75 -15.99
C THR A 211 -16.50 0.21 -16.03
N TYR A 212 -15.32 -0.29 -15.67
CA TYR A 212 -14.06 0.44 -15.65
C TYR A 212 -13.98 1.63 -14.68
N HIS A 213 -14.98 1.83 -13.82
CA HIS A 213 -14.95 2.91 -12.85
C HIS A 213 -14.52 2.40 -11.47
N VAL A 214 -13.81 3.27 -10.76
CA VAL A 214 -13.56 3.12 -9.33
C VAL A 214 -14.60 3.93 -8.58
N ARG A 215 -15.23 3.32 -7.57
CA ARG A 215 -16.12 4.02 -6.64
C ARG A 215 -15.62 3.84 -5.22
N GLN A 216 -15.59 4.96 -4.50
CA GLN A 216 -15.22 4.98 -3.09
C GLN A 216 -16.46 4.81 -2.22
N PHE A 217 -16.32 3.99 -1.20
CA PHE A 217 -17.31 3.74 -0.16
C PHE A 217 -16.68 3.92 1.21
N GLU A 218 -17.52 4.14 2.22
CA GLU A 218 -17.07 4.22 3.60
C GLU A 218 -17.67 3.07 4.39
N ILE A 219 -16.85 2.44 5.23
CA ILE A 219 -17.31 1.49 6.23
C ILE A 219 -16.75 1.87 7.60
N THR A 220 -17.58 1.78 8.62
CA THR A 220 -17.26 2.27 9.96
C THR A 220 -17.02 1.13 10.94
N ALA A 221 -16.11 1.35 11.90
CA ALA A 221 -15.92 0.51 13.07
C ALA A 221 -15.73 1.37 14.32
N HIS A 222 -15.80 0.74 15.48
CA HIS A 222 -15.56 1.34 16.79
C HIS A 222 -14.52 0.51 17.51
N VAL A 223 -13.62 1.16 18.25
CA VAL A 223 -12.52 0.53 18.95
C VAL A 223 -12.53 0.92 20.42
N GLU A 224 -12.52 -0.10 21.28
CA GLU A 224 -12.51 0.01 22.73
C GLU A 224 -11.08 -0.27 23.27
N PRO A 225 -10.34 0.75 23.72
CA PRO A 225 -8.93 0.63 24.09
C PRO A 225 -8.66 -0.33 25.25
N SER A 226 -9.63 -0.47 26.15
CA SER A 226 -9.49 -1.33 27.32
C SER A 226 -9.36 -2.83 26.97
N GLU A 227 -9.76 -3.23 25.76
CA GLU A 227 -9.70 -4.60 25.27
C GLU A 227 -8.51 -4.86 24.32
N ILE A 228 -7.71 -3.83 24.03
CA ILE A 228 -6.65 -3.91 23.04
C ILE A 228 -5.43 -4.64 23.60
N ASN A 229 -4.88 -5.52 22.77
CA ASN A 229 -3.55 -6.07 22.96
C ASN A 229 -2.59 -5.40 21.96
N ASN A 230 -1.55 -4.74 22.49
CA ASN A 230 -0.58 -3.95 21.71
C ASN A 230 0.10 -4.70 20.56
N ILE A 231 0.14 -6.03 20.61
CA ILE A 231 0.79 -6.86 19.59
C ILE A 231 -0.19 -7.72 18.77
N ASP A 232 -1.50 -7.71 19.06
CA ASP A 232 -2.51 -8.43 18.26
C ASP A 232 -2.94 -7.62 17.03
N HIS A 233 -2.11 -7.69 15.99
CA HIS A 233 -2.34 -7.01 14.70
C HIS A 233 -2.94 -7.96 13.65
N ARG A 234 -3.81 -8.88 14.06
CA ARG A 234 -4.49 -9.76 13.10
C ARG A 234 -5.23 -8.93 12.05
N PRO A 235 -5.14 -9.30 10.76
CA PRO A 235 -5.78 -8.54 9.69
C PRO A 235 -7.30 -8.43 9.87
N GLN A 236 -7.84 -7.22 9.71
CA GLN A 236 -9.26 -7.02 9.56
C GLN A 236 -9.71 -7.46 8.16
N LYS A 237 -10.89 -8.09 8.09
CA LYS A 237 -11.44 -8.65 6.86
C LYS A 237 -12.69 -7.92 6.43
N LEU A 238 -12.72 -7.50 5.17
CA LEU A 238 -13.91 -7.03 4.48
C LEU A 238 -14.37 -8.08 3.48
N ILE A 239 -15.67 -8.30 3.38
CA ILE A 239 -16.28 -9.13 2.35
C ILE A 239 -17.12 -8.23 1.45
N PHE A 240 -16.79 -8.23 0.17
CA PHE A 240 -17.68 -7.77 -0.89
C PHE A 240 -18.47 -8.95 -1.44
N THR A 241 -19.76 -8.77 -1.61
CA THR A 241 -20.67 -9.73 -2.23
C THR A 241 -21.21 -9.14 -3.50
N ASP A 242 -20.95 -9.82 -4.62
CA ASP A 242 -21.51 -9.48 -5.92
C ASP A 242 -23.00 -9.83 -5.93
N GLY A 243 -23.88 -8.88 -6.23
CA GLY A 243 -25.32 -9.09 -6.12
C GLY A 243 -25.90 -10.00 -7.22
N PHE A 244 -25.20 -10.19 -8.33
CA PHE A 244 -25.66 -11.06 -9.43
C PHE A 244 -25.19 -12.51 -9.28
N THR A 245 -23.91 -12.70 -8.96
CA THR A 245 -23.27 -14.02 -8.84
C THR A 245 -23.29 -14.57 -7.41
N HIS A 246 -23.50 -13.72 -6.41
CA HIS A 246 -23.34 -14.01 -4.98
C HIS A 246 -21.94 -14.50 -4.60
N ASN A 247 -20.95 -14.29 -5.47
CA ASN A 247 -19.57 -14.58 -5.16
C ASN A 247 -19.02 -13.58 -4.14
N HIS A 248 -18.16 -14.08 -3.26
CA HIS A 248 -17.52 -13.28 -2.23
C HIS A 248 -16.07 -12.96 -2.61
N THR A 249 -15.72 -11.69 -2.52
CA THR A 249 -14.32 -11.23 -2.60
C THR A 249 -13.93 -10.73 -1.21
N THR A 250 -12.90 -11.35 -0.62
CA THR A 250 -12.40 -10.96 0.70
C THR A 250 -11.19 -10.06 0.54
N VAL A 251 -11.19 -8.92 1.23
CA VAL A 251 -10.03 -8.03 1.34
C VAL A 251 -9.51 -8.09 2.76
N GLN A 252 -8.18 -8.07 2.88
CA GLN A 252 -7.50 -8.03 4.16
C GLN A 252 -6.66 -6.76 4.26
N MET A 253 -6.67 -6.16 5.43
CA MET A 253 -5.85 -5.01 5.79
C MET A 253 -5.44 -5.13 7.26
N VAL A 254 -4.39 -4.42 7.64
CA VAL A 254 -3.95 -4.29 9.03
C VAL A 254 -4.06 -2.82 9.41
N LEU A 255 -5.01 -2.55 10.28
CA LEU A 255 -5.23 -1.29 10.97
C LEU A 255 -4.84 -1.52 12.43
N PRO A 256 -3.55 -1.43 12.75
CA PRO A 256 -3.08 -1.73 14.08
C PRO A 256 -3.51 -0.61 15.03
N VAL A 257 -3.87 -1.01 16.24
CA VAL A 257 -4.17 -0.10 17.34
C VAL A 257 -3.37 -0.56 18.53
N SER A 258 -2.63 0.36 19.13
CA SER A 258 -1.83 0.08 20.32
C SER A 258 -1.94 1.22 21.32
N ILE A 259 -1.51 0.95 22.53
CA ILE A 259 -1.43 1.88 23.65
C ILE A 259 0.03 2.26 23.83
N SER A 260 0.32 3.55 23.87
CA SER A 260 1.61 4.10 24.23
C SER A 260 1.52 4.65 25.65
N GLU A 261 2.21 3.99 26.56
CA GLU A 261 2.21 4.38 27.98
C GLU A 261 3.07 5.60 28.23
N ARG A 262 2.61 6.41 29.18
CA ARG A 262 3.46 7.42 29.79
C ARG A 262 4.57 6.72 30.57
N ARG A 263 5.83 6.98 30.23
CA ARG A 263 6.98 6.46 30.99
C ARG A 263 7.48 7.49 32.00
N GLU A 264 7.75 7.01 33.20
CA GLU A 264 8.55 7.72 34.20
C GLU A 264 10.04 7.39 33.98
N GLY A 265 10.91 8.40 34.05
CA GLY A 265 12.35 8.23 33.86
C GLY A 265 12.88 8.70 32.49
N HIS A 266 14.20 8.78 32.38
CA HIS A 266 14.88 9.20 31.15
C HIS A 266 15.22 7.97 30.29
N LEU A 267 14.84 8.00 29.02
CA LEU A 267 15.30 7.04 28.02
C LEU A 267 16.60 7.54 27.38
N HIS A 268 17.64 6.70 27.41
CA HIS A 268 18.89 6.98 26.72
C HIS A 268 18.71 6.69 25.23
N ILE A 269 19.17 7.62 24.37
CA ILE A 269 19.12 7.46 22.91
C ILE A 269 20.52 7.03 22.46
N ASP A 270 20.81 5.74 22.60
CA ASP A 270 22.12 5.14 22.35
C ASP A 270 22.10 4.02 21.29
N GLY A 271 20.91 3.57 20.88
CA GLY A 271 20.64 2.54 19.89
C GLY A 271 20.78 1.11 20.40
N SER A 272 20.86 0.89 21.73
CA SER A 272 20.99 -0.43 22.36
C SER A 272 19.66 -1.16 22.52
N LEU A 273 18.57 -0.40 22.70
CA LEU A 273 17.24 -0.85 23.10
C LEU A 273 17.14 -1.44 24.52
N GLU A 274 18.18 -1.32 25.36
CA GLU A 274 18.20 -1.91 26.71
C GLU A 274 17.17 -1.29 27.67
N ASP A 275 16.83 -0.02 27.46
CA ASP A 275 15.83 0.70 28.24
C ASP A 275 14.38 0.28 27.89
N TRP A 276 14.17 -0.52 26.84
CA TRP A 276 12.83 -0.89 26.34
C TRP A 276 12.40 -2.27 26.82
N SER A 277 11.13 -2.36 27.21
CA SER A 277 10.49 -3.58 27.70
C SER A 277 9.53 -4.16 26.66
N ALA A 278 9.07 -5.38 26.90
CA ALA A 278 8.03 -6.00 26.07
C ALA A 278 6.69 -5.24 26.16
N ASP A 279 6.43 -4.56 27.27
CA ASP A 279 5.19 -3.80 27.47
C ASP A 279 5.16 -2.52 26.61
N ASP A 280 6.33 -1.99 26.24
CA ASP A 280 6.46 -0.83 25.33
C ASP A 280 6.25 -1.22 23.85
N ALA A 281 6.24 -2.52 23.53
CA ALA A 281 6.22 -3.01 22.17
C ALA A 281 4.82 -2.84 21.54
N ILE A 282 4.77 -2.14 20.41
CA ILE A 282 3.58 -2.01 19.56
C ILE A 282 3.66 -2.90 18.32
N GLN A 283 4.79 -3.57 18.10
CA GLN A 283 4.97 -4.52 17.00
C GLN A 283 6.02 -5.55 17.42
N SER A 284 5.72 -6.82 17.16
CA SER A 284 6.69 -7.92 17.25
C SER A 284 6.38 -8.97 16.19
N GLY A 285 7.02 -8.85 15.03
CA GLY A 285 6.77 -9.73 13.89
C GLY A 285 6.90 -9.00 12.55
N PRO A 286 6.49 -9.63 11.44
CA PRO A 286 6.57 -8.99 10.13
C PRO A 286 5.63 -7.78 10.04
N LEU A 287 6.11 -6.72 9.41
CA LEU A 287 5.27 -5.60 8.95
C LEU A 287 4.43 -6.02 7.73
N VAL A 288 3.49 -5.19 7.31
CA VAL A 288 2.69 -5.41 6.09
C VAL A 288 3.41 -4.84 4.89
N ARG A 289 3.64 -5.62 3.84
CA ARG A 289 4.19 -5.10 2.58
C ARG A 289 3.22 -4.10 1.97
N MET A 290 3.78 -2.97 1.55
CA MET A 290 3.05 -1.95 0.80
C MET A 290 2.48 -2.54 -0.50
N PHE A 291 1.48 -1.85 -1.09
CA PHE A 291 0.79 -2.35 -2.27
C PHE A 291 1.75 -2.70 -3.40
N ASN A 292 1.43 -3.80 -4.08
CA ASN A 292 1.94 -4.10 -5.40
C ASN A 292 0.78 -4.66 -6.23
N ARG A 293 0.84 -4.45 -7.55
CA ARG A 293 -0.25 -4.84 -8.47
C ARG A 293 -0.63 -6.32 -8.32
N PRO A 294 0.30 -7.31 -8.30
CA PRO A 294 -0.07 -8.71 -8.10
C PRO A 294 -0.86 -8.98 -6.82
N ALA A 295 -0.39 -8.44 -5.68
CA ALA A 295 -1.02 -8.65 -4.38
C ALA A 295 -2.42 -8.04 -4.33
N LEU A 296 -2.56 -6.80 -4.79
CA LEU A 296 -3.84 -6.10 -4.82
C LEU A 296 -4.88 -6.84 -5.70
N GLN A 297 -4.48 -7.25 -6.91
CA GLN A 297 -5.39 -7.91 -7.85
C GLN A 297 -5.81 -9.31 -7.39
N THR A 298 -4.96 -9.97 -6.60
CA THR A 298 -5.28 -11.27 -5.97
C THR A 298 -5.92 -11.13 -4.59
N GLN A 299 -6.14 -9.88 -4.12
CA GLN A 299 -6.66 -9.56 -2.79
C GLN A 299 -5.85 -10.22 -1.65
N SER A 300 -4.54 -10.35 -1.86
CA SER A 300 -3.64 -10.99 -0.92
C SER A 300 -2.89 -9.97 -0.07
N LEU A 301 -2.99 -10.11 1.25
CA LEU A 301 -2.15 -9.41 2.20
C LEU A 301 -0.80 -10.12 2.28
N GLN A 302 0.29 -9.37 2.14
CA GLN A 302 1.64 -9.92 2.19
C GLN A 302 2.39 -9.33 3.40
N GLY A 303 2.98 -10.19 4.22
CA GLY A 303 3.91 -9.77 5.27
C GLY A 303 5.31 -9.50 4.71
N ALA A 304 6.08 -8.66 5.40
CA ALA A 304 7.49 -8.47 5.14
C ALA A 304 8.25 -9.79 5.33
N THR A 305 9.30 -9.99 4.54
CA THR A 305 10.10 -11.23 4.58
C THR A 305 10.92 -11.39 5.86
N THR A 306 11.13 -10.31 6.61
CA THR A 306 11.86 -10.32 7.89
C THR A 306 11.01 -9.72 9.00
N PRO A 307 11.26 -10.11 10.26
CA PRO A 307 10.59 -9.51 11.39
C PRO A 307 11.07 -8.07 11.64
N SER A 308 10.20 -7.33 12.32
CA SER A 308 10.49 -6.02 12.91
C SER A 308 9.92 -5.97 14.32
N SER A 309 10.56 -5.19 15.19
CA SER A 309 10.03 -4.82 16.51
C SER A 309 9.95 -3.32 16.58
N ILE A 310 8.84 -2.77 17.09
CA ILE A 310 8.64 -1.33 17.27
C ILE A 310 8.13 -1.11 18.68
N PHE A 311 8.68 -0.10 19.33
CA PHE A 311 8.33 0.28 20.69
C PHE A 311 7.99 1.76 20.73
N THR A 312 7.07 2.14 21.61
CA THR A 312 6.72 3.55 21.83
C THR A 312 6.55 3.83 23.30
N GLY A 313 6.85 5.06 23.69
CA GLY A 313 6.59 5.55 25.03
C GLY A 313 6.74 7.06 25.08
N TRP A 314 6.22 7.70 26.11
CA TRP A 314 6.30 9.14 26.20
C TRP A 314 6.38 9.69 27.63
N PRO A 315 7.26 10.66 27.89
CA PRO A 315 7.16 11.56 29.03
C PRO A 315 6.79 12.98 28.55
N ASP A 316 7.02 13.97 29.42
CA ASP A 316 6.59 15.36 29.19
C ASP A 316 7.27 16.02 27.99
N GLU A 317 8.54 15.74 27.71
CA GLU A 317 9.26 16.53 26.70
C GLU A 317 9.20 15.95 25.28
N ASN A 318 9.19 14.63 25.15
CA ASN A 318 9.32 13.96 23.85
C ASN A 318 8.34 12.78 23.73
N PHE A 319 7.99 12.45 22.49
CA PHE A 319 7.48 11.15 22.11
C PHE A 319 8.66 10.29 21.67
N TYR A 320 8.80 9.09 22.23
CA TYR A 320 9.91 8.19 21.95
C TYR A 320 9.45 7.02 21.09
N ILE A 321 10.27 6.68 20.12
CA ILE A 321 10.09 5.52 19.24
C ILE A 321 11.39 4.75 19.22
N ALA A 322 11.31 3.44 19.37
CA ALA A 322 12.42 2.55 19.15
C ALA A 322 12.04 1.47 18.14
N PHE A 323 13.01 0.94 17.41
CA PHE A 323 12.78 -0.16 16.52
C PHE A 323 14.00 -1.06 16.37
N LYS A 324 13.72 -2.31 15.99
CA LYS A 324 14.68 -3.27 15.46
C LYS A 324 14.14 -3.80 14.13
N VAL A 325 14.88 -3.65 13.05
CA VAL A 325 14.52 -4.20 11.73
C VAL A 325 15.65 -5.11 11.22
N SER A 326 15.29 -6.24 10.64
CA SER A 326 16.26 -7.23 10.13
C SER A 326 16.36 -7.19 8.60
N GLY A 327 17.50 -7.65 8.06
CA GLY A 327 17.71 -7.82 6.62
C GLY A 327 18.06 -6.51 5.90
N ILE A 328 18.73 -5.58 6.58
CA ILE A 328 19.32 -4.40 5.95
C ILE A 328 20.62 -4.75 5.22
N SER A 329 21.03 -3.85 4.33
CA SER A 329 22.27 -3.97 3.56
C SER A 329 23.48 -3.90 4.50
N THR A 330 24.54 -4.64 4.19
CA THR A 330 25.72 -4.70 5.07
C THR A 330 26.36 -3.30 5.21
N PRO A 331 26.88 -2.92 6.41
CA PRO A 331 27.37 -1.57 6.69
C PRO A 331 28.51 -1.02 5.80
N GLY A 332 29.07 -1.84 4.89
CA GLY A 332 30.08 -1.43 3.90
C GLY A 332 29.54 -1.11 2.50
N GLU A 333 28.26 -1.40 2.24
CA GLU A 333 27.58 -1.13 0.95
C GLU A 333 26.68 0.11 1.01
N VAL A 334 26.63 0.79 2.17
CA VAL A 334 25.90 2.05 2.32
C VAL A 334 26.56 3.08 1.40
N HIS A 335 25.91 3.34 0.28
CA HIS A 335 26.32 4.36 -0.69
C HIS A 335 26.52 5.72 0.01
N ALA A 336 27.33 6.59 -0.60
CA ALA A 336 27.70 7.89 -0.03
C ALA A 336 26.47 8.60 0.58
N ALA A 337 26.45 8.68 1.91
CA ALA A 337 25.31 9.09 2.71
C ALA A 337 24.77 10.46 2.26
N GLN A 338 23.60 10.45 1.62
CA GLN A 338 22.86 11.69 1.37
C GLN A 338 22.03 12.05 2.60
N ASN A 339 21.74 13.34 2.79
CA ASN A 339 20.92 13.81 3.91
C ASN A 339 19.42 13.96 3.55
N TRP A 340 19.00 13.38 2.42
CA TRP A 340 17.61 13.30 1.98
C TRP A 340 17.34 11.88 1.48
N VAL A 341 16.07 11.52 1.28
CA VAL A 341 15.71 10.26 0.60
C VAL A 341 15.13 10.57 -0.75
N ASP A 342 15.61 9.85 -1.75
CA ASP A 342 15.05 9.88 -3.09
C ASP A 342 13.80 9.01 -3.13
N TYR A 343 12.77 9.52 -3.82
CA TYR A 343 11.53 8.80 -4.03
C TYR A 343 11.30 8.62 -5.51
N GLU A 344 11.16 7.38 -5.96
CA GLU A 344 10.77 7.03 -7.33
C GLU A 344 9.39 6.38 -7.29
N PHE A 345 8.44 6.91 -8.07
CA PHE A 345 7.04 6.47 -8.03
C PHE A 345 6.48 6.39 -6.60
N ARG A 346 6.81 7.42 -5.79
CA ARG A 346 6.46 7.54 -4.36
C ARG A 346 7.16 6.56 -3.42
N ARG A 347 7.97 5.61 -3.91
CA ARG A 347 8.73 4.68 -3.06
C ARG A 347 10.11 5.24 -2.77
N ALA A 348 10.56 5.07 -1.53
CA ALA A 348 11.96 5.30 -1.20
C ALA A 348 12.84 4.45 -2.12
N TRP A 349 13.98 5.01 -2.53
CA TRP A 349 14.90 4.38 -3.45
C TRP A 349 16.35 4.64 -3.03
N GLY A 350 17.24 3.71 -3.36
CA GLY A 350 18.69 3.88 -3.27
C GLY A 350 19.32 3.67 -1.89
N GLU A 351 18.55 3.74 -0.80
CA GLU A 351 19.08 3.57 0.57
C GLU A 351 18.07 2.96 1.55
N ASP A 352 18.59 2.24 2.55
CA ASP A 352 17.79 1.67 3.63
C ASP A 352 17.25 2.81 4.50
N VAL A 353 15.94 2.86 4.69
CA VAL A 353 15.28 3.94 5.43
C VAL A 353 14.14 3.39 6.27
N CYS A 354 13.99 3.95 7.47
CA CYS A 354 12.78 3.83 8.26
C CYS A 354 12.13 5.21 8.32
N GLN A 355 10.81 5.25 8.16
CA GLN A 355 10.02 6.48 8.26
C GLN A 355 8.92 6.31 9.29
N VAL A 356 8.61 7.39 9.98
CA VAL A 356 7.54 7.47 10.95
C VAL A 356 6.65 8.64 10.59
N VAL A 357 5.39 8.34 10.29
CA VAL A 357 4.35 9.35 10.07
C VAL A 357 3.50 9.45 11.32
N ILE A 358 3.35 10.68 11.83
CA ILE A 358 2.67 10.97 13.09
C ILE A 358 1.71 12.12 12.86
N GLN A 359 0.46 11.98 13.28
CA GLN A 359 -0.49 13.08 13.36
C GLN A 359 -1.19 13.08 14.71
N PRO A 360 -1.09 14.17 15.49
CA PRO A 360 -1.76 14.26 16.79
C PRO A 360 -3.28 14.41 16.60
N VAL A 361 -4.05 13.72 17.43
CA VAL A 361 -5.50 13.92 17.59
C VAL A 361 -5.77 14.35 19.03
N TYR A 362 -6.52 15.43 19.19
CA TYR A 362 -6.75 16.09 20.46
C TYR A 362 -8.12 15.73 21.05
N ALA A 363 -8.33 16.06 22.34
CA ALA A 363 -9.55 15.71 23.07
C ALA A 363 -10.83 16.32 22.48
N ASP A 364 -10.72 17.41 21.72
CA ASP A 364 -11.83 18.02 20.98
C ASP A 364 -12.11 17.34 19.61
N GLY A 365 -11.41 16.25 19.31
CA GLY A 365 -11.52 15.50 18.05
C GLY A 365 -10.78 16.11 16.88
N SER A 366 -10.19 17.29 17.02
CA SER A 366 -9.42 17.90 15.93
C SER A 366 -8.08 17.17 15.71
N ALA A 367 -7.63 17.12 14.45
CA ALA A 367 -6.32 16.61 14.08
C ALA A 367 -5.32 17.77 13.91
N GLY A 368 -4.08 17.58 14.33
CA GLY A 368 -2.99 18.52 14.07
C GLY A 368 -2.25 18.23 12.75
N PRO A 369 -1.07 18.85 12.54
CA PRO A 369 -0.29 18.65 11.34
C PRO A 369 0.31 17.24 11.29
N VAL A 370 0.56 16.75 10.08
CA VAL A 370 1.28 15.49 9.87
C VAL A 370 2.78 15.76 9.91
N THR A 371 3.50 14.98 10.71
CA THR A 371 4.97 15.01 10.81
C THR A 371 5.53 13.70 10.27
N ASN A 372 6.52 13.80 9.37
CA ASN A 372 7.30 12.67 8.86
C ASN A 372 8.72 12.76 9.43
N VAL A 373 9.10 11.77 10.21
CA VAL A 373 10.48 11.59 10.69
C VAL A 373 11.08 10.43 9.92
N ALA A 374 12.20 10.66 9.27
CA ALA A 374 12.86 9.59 8.56
C ALA A 374 14.33 9.51 8.93
N VAL A 375 14.79 8.27 9.06
CA VAL A 375 16.07 7.92 9.66
C VAL A 375 16.78 6.88 8.82
N LYS A 376 18.10 6.86 8.89
CA LYS A 376 18.96 5.95 8.13
C LYS A 376 19.90 5.17 9.05
N PRO A 377 20.42 4.00 8.64
CA PRO A 377 21.35 3.22 9.46
C PRO A 377 22.63 3.97 9.85
N ASN A 378 23.07 4.92 9.03
CA ASN A 378 24.27 5.73 9.25
C ASN A 378 24.13 6.81 10.34
N GLY A 379 22.96 6.93 10.98
CA GLY A 379 22.70 7.95 12.00
C GLY A 379 22.10 9.26 11.47
N SER A 380 21.92 9.40 10.16
CA SER A 380 21.21 10.56 9.59
C SER A 380 19.73 10.51 9.93
N SER A 381 19.16 11.67 10.22
CA SER A 381 17.73 11.87 10.41
C SER A 381 17.30 13.21 9.81
N TRP A 382 16.08 13.27 9.31
CA TRP A 382 15.44 14.51 8.92
C TRP A 382 13.96 14.47 9.25
N VAL A 383 13.38 15.65 9.38
CA VAL A 383 12.02 15.83 9.88
C VAL A 383 11.31 16.83 8.99
N GLU A 384 10.18 16.41 8.46
CA GLU A 384 9.32 17.22 7.62
C GLU A 384 7.94 17.33 8.27
N ARG A 385 7.27 18.43 8.00
CA ARG A 385 5.86 18.63 8.34
C ARG A 385 5.09 18.90 7.07
N GLU A 386 3.92 18.30 6.98
CA GLU A 386 3.00 18.54 5.88
C GLU A 386 2.26 19.85 6.09
N LEU A 387 2.33 20.72 5.09
CA LEU A 387 1.56 21.94 4.94
C LEU A 387 0.32 21.68 4.07
N ASP A 388 -0.58 22.65 4.04
CA ASP A 388 -1.80 22.57 3.22
C ASP A 388 -1.47 22.37 1.72
N LYS A 389 -1.87 21.21 1.19
CA LYS A 389 -1.69 20.80 -0.22
C LYS A 389 -2.35 21.76 -1.21
N HIS A 390 -3.32 22.57 -0.78
CA HIS A 390 -3.96 23.58 -1.63
C HIS A 390 -3.13 24.86 -1.75
N LEU A 391 -2.25 25.13 -0.78
CA LEU A 391 -1.44 26.34 -0.72
C LEU A 391 0.00 26.12 -1.18
N PHE A 392 0.50 24.88 -1.08
CA PHE A 392 1.89 24.53 -1.38
C PHE A 392 1.97 23.42 -2.42
N ALA A 393 2.74 23.66 -3.49
CA ALA A 393 2.99 22.65 -4.53
C ALA A 393 3.82 21.47 -3.99
N ASP A 394 4.74 21.75 -3.06
CA ASP A 394 5.41 20.73 -2.24
C ASP A 394 4.97 20.91 -0.77
N PRO A 395 4.01 20.10 -0.29
CA PRO A 395 3.46 20.27 1.04
C PRO A 395 4.48 19.86 2.12
N TRP A 396 5.50 19.06 1.81
CA TRP A 396 6.46 18.61 2.82
C TRP A 396 7.57 19.65 3.01
N GLN A 397 7.64 20.24 4.20
CA GLN A 397 8.65 21.23 4.53
C GLN A 397 9.47 20.80 5.74
N SER A 398 10.79 21.02 5.67
CA SER A 398 11.69 20.76 6.79
C SER A 398 11.29 21.54 8.04
N VAL A 399 11.30 20.89 9.20
CA VAL A 399 10.99 21.56 10.48
C VAL A 399 12.27 22.09 11.12
N GLU A 400 12.52 23.39 11.03
CA GLU A 400 13.65 24.02 11.71
C GLU A 400 13.50 23.97 13.24
N GLY A 401 14.61 23.74 13.95
CA GLY A 401 14.63 23.75 15.43
C GLY A 401 13.83 22.61 16.10
N ALA A 402 13.45 21.57 15.34
CA ALA A 402 12.69 20.43 15.86
C ALA A 402 13.44 19.62 16.93
N HIS A 403 14.78 19.72 17.01
CA HIS A 403 15.65 18.98 17.94
C HIS A 403 15.33 17.48 18.07
N VAL A 404 14.88 16.85 16.99
CA VAL A 404 14.71 15.40 16.96
C VAL A 404 16.07 14.74 17.14
N ARG A 405 16.18 13.86 18.11
CA ARG A 405 17.40 13.09 18.39
C ARG A 405 17.20 11.69 17.85
N TYR A 406 18.20 11.20 17.13
CA TYR A 406 18.20 9.85 16.60
C TYR A 406 19.57 9.21 16.82
N LYS A 407 19.56 7.92 17.19
CA LYS A 407 20.75 7.08 17.21
C LYS A 407 20.42 5.72 16.60
N GLY A 408 21.23 5.32 15.62
CA GLY A 408 21.17 4.01 14.98
C GLY A 408 22.40 3.16 15.30
N THR A 409 22.20 1.85 15.42
CA THR A 409 23.27 0.85 15.45
C THR A 409 22.95 -0.28 14.47
N THR A 410 23.98 -0.84 13.85
CA THR A 410 23.84 -1.96 12.91
C THR A 410 24.72 -3.13 13.36
N ASP A 411 24.14 -4.32 13.45
CA ASP A 411 24.83 -5.54 13.88
C ASP A 411 24.30 -6.76 13.11
N GLY A 412 25.15 -7.45 12.36
CA GLY A 412 24.79 -8.73 11.72
C GLY A 412 23.58 -8.69 10.76
N GLY A 413 23.29 -7.54 10.14
CA GLY A 413 22.12 -7.34 9.27
C GLY A 413 20.86 -6.87 10.01
N ASP A 414 20.94 -6.70 11.33
CA ASP A 414 19.94 -6.00 12.12
C ASP A 414 20.30 -4.52 12.23
N TRP A 415 19.29 -3.67 12.14
CA TRP A 415 19.37 -2.24 12.43
C TRP A 415 18.46 -1.91 13.61
N ARG A 416 19.05 -1.33 14.65
CA ARG A 416 18.32 -0.78 15.79
C ARG A 416 18.35 0.73 15.72
N GLY A 417 17.24 1.37 16.04
CA GLY A 417 17.14 2.82 16.06
C GLY A 417 16.30 3.32 17.22
N GLU A 418 16.71 4.43 17.81
CA GLU A 418 15.98 5.14 18.86
C GLU A 418 15.80 6.60 18.47
N ILE A 419 14.57 7.08 18.55
CA ILE A 419 14.15 8.41 18.12
C ILE A 419 13.46 9.09 19.31
N ALA A 420 13.89 10.30 19.64
CA ALA A 420 13.17 11.21 20.54
C ALA A 420 12.65 12.39 19.73
N VAL A 421 11.32 12.48 19.59
CA VAL A 421 10.62 13.54 18.86
C VAL A 421 10.03 14.52 19.86
N PRO A 422 10.53 15.76 19.96
CA PRO A 422 9.93 16.75 20.85
C PRO A 422 8.48 17.01 20.49
N TRP A 423 7.62 17.13 21.50
CA TRP A 423 6.19 17.33 21.25
C TRP A 423 5.87 18.59 20.45
N LYS A 424 6.72 19.62 20.52
CA LYS A 424 6.62 20.82 19.66
C LYS A 424 6.77 20.53 18.16
N ALA A 425 7.46 19.43 17.80
CA ALA A 425 7.61 18.98 16.42
C ALA A 425 6.38 18.20 15.92
N ILE A 426 5.55 17.69 16.83
CA ILE A 426 4.30 16.98 16.52
C ILE A 426 3.10 17.95 16.59
N ASN A 427 3.06 18.79 17.62
CA ASN A 427 1.96 19.73 17.86
C ASN A 427 2.00 20.97 16.97
N THR A 428 0.85 21.63 16.87
CA THR A 428 0.73 22.97 16.30
C THR A 428 1.33 23.99 17.28
N GLU A 429 2.05 25.01 16.79
CA GLU A 429 2.80 25.98 17.62
C GLU A 429 1.95 26.67 18.69
N ASN A 430 0.66 26.86 18.44
CA ASN A 430 -0.26 27.58 19.34
C ASN A 430 -0.98 26.68 20.35
N ARG A 431 -0.77 25.36 20.32
CA ARG A 431 -1.53 24.41 21.13
C ARG A 431 -0.69 23.89 22.30
N LYS A 432 -1.17 24.15 23.52
CA LYS A 432 -0.53 23.69 24.76
C LYS A 432 -1.01 22.31 25.19
N ASP A 433 -2.21 21.93 24.77
CA ASP A 433 -2.82 20.66 25.15
C ASP A 433 -2.08 19.49 24.50
N ARG A 434 -2.02 18.38 25.23
CA ARG A 434 -1.48 17.13 24.72
C ARG A 434 -2.48 16.48 23.76
N PRO A 435 -1.99 15.80 22.71
CA PRO A 435 -2.85 14.84 22.01
C PRO A 435 -3.30 13.74 22.97
N VAL A 436 -4.49 13.21 22.72
CA VAL A 436 -5.03 12.02 23.41
C VAL A 436 -4.77 10.76 22.59
N MET A 437 -4.56 10.91 21.28
CA MET A 437 -4.17 9.82 20.38
C MET A 437 -3.21 10.34 19.31
N LEU A 438 -2.47 9.43 18.69
CA LEU A 438 -1.69 9.71 17.49
C LEU A 438 -2.17 8.78 16.37
N ARG A 439 -2.54 9.33 15.22
CA ARG A 439 -2.50 8.54 13.98
C ARG A 439 -1.04 8.29 13.68
N PHE A 440 -0.66 7.03 13.52
CA PHE A 440 0.74 6.61 13.50
C PHE A 440 0.98 5.55 12.43
N ASN A 441 2.09 5.67 11.72
CA ASN A 441 2.59 4.58 10.90
C ASN A 441 4.12 4.55 10.93
N PHE A 442 4.66 3.35 11.00
CA PHE A 442 6.09 3.09 10.85
C PHE A 442 6.29 2.34 9.54
N THR A 443 7.25 2.77 8.74
CA THR A 443 7.57 2.12 7.47
C THR A 443 9.06 1.84 7.37
N GLN A 444 9.41 0.73 6.71
CA GLN A 444 10.78 0.36 6.40
C GLN A 444 10.91 0.14 4.89
N HIS A 445 12.05 0.54 4.33
CA HIS A 445 12.48 0.21 2.98
C HIS A 445 13.87 -0.42 3.01
N LYS A 446 14.03 -1.48 2.23
CA LYS A 446 15.30 -2.19 2.05
C LYS A 446 15.77 -2.07 0.61
N THR A 447 16.91 -1.42 0.42
CA THR A 447 17.54 -1.17 -0.88
C THR A 447 17.87 -2.47 -1.59
N ALA A 448 18.49 -3.41 -0.86
CA ALA A 448 19.01 -4.64 -1.44
C ALA A 448 17.91 -5.50 -2.11
N THR A 449 16.67 -5.41 -1.63
CA THR A 449 15.55 -6.21 -2.14
C THR A 449 14.45 -5.37 -2.81
N GLY A 450 14.47 -4.05 -2.65
CA GLY A 450 13.36 -3.15 -2.98
C GLY A 450 12.11 -3.37 -2.12
N GLU A 451 12.18 -4.18 -1.06
CA GLU A 451 11.04 -4.47 -0.21
C GLU A 451 10.70 -3.23 0.65
N SER A 452 9.43 -2.82 0.60
CA SER A 452 8.89 -1.79 1.49
C SER A 452 7.70 -2.34 2.26
N ALA A 453 7.66 -2.06 3.56
CA ALA A 453 6.61 -2.53 4.45
C ALA A 453 6.28 -1.50 5.53
N SER A 454 5.07 -1.58 6.08
CA SER A 454 4.52 -0.63 7.03
C SER A 454 3.78 -1.33 8.17
N TRP A 455 3.66 -0.65 9.31
CA TRP A 455 2.93 -1.14 10.48
C TRP A 455 1.43 -1.21 10.20
N ALA A 456 0.86 -0.12 9.68
CA ALA A 456 -0.48 -0.09 9.11
C ALA A 456 -0.42 -0.23 7.59
N GLY A 457 -1.28 -1.04 6.99
CA GLY A 457 -1.34 -1.18 5.55
C GLY A 457 -2.21 -2.33 5.04
N PRO A 458 -2.09 -2.69 3.76
CA PRO A 458 -1.10 -2.18 2.79
C PRO A 458 -1.36 -0.70 2.43
N ILE A 459 -0.27 0.05 2.22
CA ILE A 459 -0.29 1.47 1.80
C ILE A 459 0.45 1.66 0.48
N ASP A 460 0.29 2.80 -0.17
CA ASP A 460 0.95 3.09 -1.45
C ASP A 460 2.43 3.46 -1.26
N PHE A 461 2.78 4.19 -0.19
CA PHE A 461 4.16 4.64 0.06
C PHE A 461 4.44 5.00 1.53
N GLY A 462 5.71 5.23 1.85
CA GLY A 462 6.18 5.43 3.24
C GLY A 462 5.67 6.69 3.94
N ARG A 463 5.29 7.72 3.18
CA ARG A 463 4.72 8.99 3.68
C ARG A 463 3.19 9.07 3.51
N ASP A 464 2.51 7.94 3.31
CA ASP A 464 1.07 7.90 3.14
C ASP A 464 0.36 8.25 4.47
N ASP A 465 -0.22 9.44 4.53
CA ASP A 465 -0.96 9.99 5.66
C ASP A 465 -2.46 9.64 5.62
N ALA A 466 -2.93 9.04 4.53
CA ALA A 466 -4.33 8.66 4.38
C ALA A 466 -4.64 7.38 5.15
N PHE A 467 -3.70 6.43 5.25
CA PHE A 467 -3.90 5.13 5.87
C PHE A 467 -2.86 4.88 6.99
N MET A 468 -3.24 5.20 8.22
CA MET A 468 -2.41 5.05 9.42
C MET A 468 -3.12 4.21 10.48
N GLY A 469 -2.34 3.58 11.35
CA GLY A 469 -2.85 2.97 12.58
C GLY A 469 -3.10 4.03 13.66
N LEU A 470 -3.38 3.56 14.87
CA LEU A 470 -3.72 4.44 15.99
C LEU A 470 -2.91 4.08 17.24
N LEU A 471 -2.35 5.10 17.89
CA LEU A 471 -1.77 5.00 19.23
C LEU A 471 -2.64 5.78 20.22
N PHE A 472 -3.17 5.10 21.23
CA PHE A 472 -3.76 5.76 22.38
C PHE A 472 -2.66 6.22 23.33
N LEU A 473 -2.69 7.48 23.75
CA LEU A 473 -1.73 8.02 24.73
C LEU A 473 -2.34 7.90 26.12
N ARG A 474 -1.82 6.95 26.91
CA ARG A 474 -2.35 6.64 28.24
C ARG A 474 -1.43 7.13 29.34
N GLU A 475 -2.01 7.65 30.41
CA GLU A 475 -1.28 7.97 31.63
C GLU A 475 -1.31 6.80 32.61
N ALA A 476 -0.17 6.51 33.24
CA ALA A 476 -0.01 5.39 34.16
C ALA A 476 -1.00 5.42 35.34
N ASN A 477 -1.36 6.61 35.83
CA ASN A 477 -2.23 6.80 37.00
C ASN A 477 -3.70 7.11 36.65
N ASN A 478 -4.02 7.30 35.36
CA ASN A 478 -5.37 7.59 34.92
C ASN A 478 -5.60 6.91 33.56
N PRO A 479 -6.09 5.66 33.53
CA PRO A 479 -6.11 4.83 32.33
C PRO A 479 -7.06 5.32 31.21
N GLY A 480 -7.56 6.56 31.27
CA GLY A 480 -8.47 7.14 30.28
C GLY A 480 -8.08 8.49 29.67
N MET A 481 -7.03 9.21 30.11
CA MET A 481 -6.75 10.58 29.62
C MET A 481 -5.28 10.99 29.74
N ALA A 482 -4.64 11.41 28.64
CA ALA A 482 -3.55 12.37 28.65
C ALA A 482 -4.12 13.78 28.48
N GLY A 483 -3.92 14.67 29.46
CA GLY A 483 -4.30 16.09 29.32
C GLY A 483 -5.35 16.66 30.27
N GLY A 484 -5.70 15.97 31.36
CA GLY A 484 -6.43 16.59 32.46
C GLY A 484 -5.49 17.41 33.35
N ASN A 485 -5.28 18.69 33.01
CA ASN A 485 -4.65 19.69 33.92
C ASN A 485 -5.54 20.91 34.07
#